data_AF-A0A381WVE0-F1
#
_entry.id   AF-A0A381WVE0-F1
#
_cell.length_a   1.000
_cell.length_b   1.000
_cell.length_c   1.000
_cell.angle_alpha   90.00
_cell.angle_beta   90.00
_cell.angle_gamma   90.00
#
_symmetry.space_group_name_H-M   'P 1'
#
loop_
_entity.id
_entity.type
_entity.pdbx_description
1 polymer ?
#
loop_
_entity_poly.entity_id
_entity_poly.type
_entity_poly.pdbx_seq_one_letter_code
_entity_poly.pdbx_strand_id
1 'polypeptide(L)' 'MASLPIHTIRSIARMVALLAFSLCSFPTVHGALHITEFMADNGGSLLDSDGDASDWIEV' A
#
# COMPACT_ATOMS: atom_id res chain seq x y z
N MET A 1 -26.32 35.36 18.08
CA MET A 1 -25.72 34.09 17.59
C MET A 1 -26.86 33.08 17.47
N ALA A 2 -27.27 32.70 16.26
CA ALA A 2 -28.39 31.78 16.07
C ALA A 2 -27.96 30.35 16.41
N SER A 3 -28.72 29.66 17.26
CA SER A 3 -28.50 28.25 17.58
C SER A 3 -29.03 27.36 16.45
N LEU A 4 -28.29 26.29 16.15
CA LEU A 4 -28.68 25.34 15.10
C LEU A 4 -29.86 24.47 15.57
N PRO A 5 -30.82 24.13 14.67
CA PRO A 5 -31.91 23.23 15.01
C PRO A 5 -31.41 21.82 15.31
N ILE A 6 -32.07 21.12 16.24
CA ILE A 6 -31.70 19.75 16.68
C ILE A 6 -31.65 18.77 15.50
N HIS A 7 -32.56 18.91 14.53
CA HIS A 7 -32.58 18.07 13.33
C HIS A 7 -31.33 18.26 12.46
N THR A 8 -30.82 19.49 12.36
CA THR A 8 -29.58 19.82 11.64
C THR A 8 -28.37 19.23 12.34
N ILE A 9 -28.28 19.34 13.66
CA ILE A 9 -27.19 18.75 14.46
C ILE A 9 -27.16 17.23 14.29
N ARG A 10 -28.33 16.57 14.32
CA ARG A 10 -28.44 15.12 14.10
C ARG A 10 -28.03 14.70 12.69
N SER A 11 -28.37 15.50 11.67
CA SER A 11 -27.97 15.24 10.29
C SER A 11 -26.44 15.34 10.12
N ILE A 12 -25.83 16.39 10.69
CA ILE A 12 -24.38 16.58 10.68
C ILE A 12 -23.67 15.43 11.40
N ALA A 13 -24.13 15.06 12.59
CA ALA A 13 -23.55 13.94 13.35
C ALA A 13 -23.58 12.63 12.55
N ARG A 14 -24.68 12.36 11.82
CA ARG A 14 -24.79 11.18 10.93
C ARG A 14 -23.82 11.25 9.76
N MET A 15 -23.71 12.40 9.10
CA MET A 15 -22.75 12.58 8.00
C MET A 15 -21.31 12.40 8.46
N VAL A 16 -20.94 12.97 9.61
CA VAL A 16 -19.61 12.82 10.21
C VAL A 16 -19.34 11.35 10.54
N ALA A 17 -20.30 10.64 11.11
CA ALA A 17 -20.15 9.21 11.42
C ALA A 17 -19.97 8.36 10.15
N LEU A 18 -20.75 8.62 9.09
CA LEU A 18 -20.62 7.92 7.81
C LEU A 18 -19.27 8.22 7.13
N LEU A 19 -18.83 9.48 7.18
CA LEU A 19 -17.53 9.88 6.65
C LEU A 19 -16.39 9.22 7.42
N ALA A 20 -16.43 9.21 8.76
CA ALA A 20 -15.45 8.55 9.59
C ALA A 20 -15.41 7.04 9.33
N PHE A 21 -16.57 6.38 9.21
CA PHE A 21 -16.65 4.96 8.87
C PHE A 21 -16.03 4.67 7.51
N SER A 22 -16.30 5.51 6.50
CA SER A 22 -15.71 5.37 5.17
C SER A 22 -14.19 5.60 5.16
N LEU A 23 -13.69 6.58 5.93
CA LEU A 23 -12.26 6.88 6.04
C LEU A 23 -11.48 5.80 6.79
N CYS A 24 -12.13 5.12 7.74
CA CYS A 24 -11.54 4.01 8.50
C CYS A 24 -11.69 2.65 7.81
N SER A 25 -12.41 2.59 6.68
CA SER A 25 -12.54 1.37 5.89
C SER A 25 -11.31 1.19 5.00
N PHE A 26 -10.28 0.50 5.49
CA PHE A 26 -9.13 0.12 4.68
C PHE A 26 -9.45 -1.18 3.91
N PRO A 27 -9.35 -1.19 2.57
CA PRO A 27 -9.44 -2.44 1.83
C PRO A 27 -8.24 -3.33 2.19
N THR A 28 -8.51 -4.53 2.70
CA THR A 28 -7.47 -5.54 2.88
C THR A 28 -7.13 -6.15 1.53
N VAL A 29 -6.06 -5.66 0.91
CA VAL A 29 -5.46 -6.33 -0.24
C VAL A 29 -4.82 -7.62 0.27
N HIS A 30 -5.41 -8.75 -0.12
CA HIS A 30 -4.86 -10.08 0.14
C HIS A 30 -3.80 -10.38 -0.93
N GLY A 31 -2.64 -9.72 -0.81
CA GLY A 31 -1.46 -10.08 -1.58
C GLY A 31 -0.62 -11.07 -0.77
N ALA A 32 -0.35 -12.24 -1.34
CA ALA A 32 0.68 -13.12 -0.81
C ALA A 32 2.03 -12.63 -1.34
N LEU A 33 3.00 -12.38 -0.46
CA LEU A 33 4.38 -12.16 -0.88
C LEU A 33 4.84 -13.41 -1.65
N HIS A 34 5.21 -13.23 -2.91
CA HIS A 34 5.73 -14.30 -3.75
C HIS A 34 7.11 -13.92 -4.25
N ILE A 35 8.14 -14.60 -3.75
CA ILE A 35 9.50 -14.47 -4.25
C ILE A 35 9.57 -15.29 -5.54
N THR A 36 9.61 -14.62 -6.68
CA THR A 36 9.68 -15.28 -8.00
C THR A 36 11.10 -15.66 -8.39
N GLU A 37 12.10 -15.06 -7.74
CA GLU A 37 13.50 -15.23 -8.05
C GLU A 37 14.35 -15.00 -6.79
N PHE A 38 15.46 -15.73 -6.69
CA PHE A 38 16.45 -15.54 -5.64
C PHE A 38 17.85 -15.62 -6.26
N MET A 39 18.77 -14.78 -5.76
CA MET A 39 20.16 -14.83 -6.20
C MET A 39 20.82 -16.10 -5.65
N ALA A 40 21.42 -16.90 -6.52
CA ALA A 40 21.99 -18.20 -6.15
C ALA A 40 23.25 -18.08 -5.27
N ASP A 41 24.03 -17.01 -5.45
CA ASP A 41 25.21 -16.68 -4.64
C ASP A 41 25.11 -15.23 -4.16
N ASN A 42 25.18 -15.02 -2.85
CA ASN A 42 25.09 -13.71 -2.22
C ASN A 42 26.47 -13.15 -1.80
N GLY A 43 27.56 -13.82 -2.18
CA GLY A 43 28.94 -13.39 -1.91
C GLY A 43 29.41 -12.22 -2.78
N GLY A 44 28.66 -11.88 -3.83
CA GLY A 44 28.95 -10.77 -4.74
C GLY A 44 28.23 -10.92 -6.08
N SER A 45 28.52 -10.03 -7.03
CA SER A 45 28.01 -10.13 -8.41
C SER A 45 28.97 -10.95 -9.28
N LEU A 46 28.41 -11.73 -10.21
CA LEU A 46 29.20 -12.32 -11.30
C LEU A 46 29.42 -11.24 -12.36
N LEU A 47 30.66 -11.10 -12.82
CA LEU A 47 30.99 -10.22 -13.94
C LEU A 47 30.84 -10.99 -15.24
N ASP A 48 30.30 -10.34 -16.26
CA ASP A 48 30.29 -10.87 -17.62
C ASP A 48 31.65 -10.66 -18.33
N SER A 49 31.70 -10.97 -19.63
CA SER A 49 32.92 -10.85 -20.44
C SER A 49 33.41 -9.41 -20.60
N ASP A 50 32.52 -8.43 -20.43
CA ASP A 50 32.84 -7.00 -20.52
C ASP A 50 33.22 -6.43 -19.13
N GLY A 51 33.10 -7.24 -18.08
CA GLY A 51 33.41 -6.87 -16.71
C GLY A 51 32.23 -6.23 -15.98
N ASP A 52 31.04 -6.30 -16.55
CA ASP A 52 29.83 -5.71 -15.97
C ASP A 52 29.12 -6.69 -15.05
N ALA A 53 28.65 -6.18 -13.92
CA ALA A 53 27.80 -6.90 -12.99
C ALA A 53 26.35 -6.74 -13.42
N SER A 54 25.92 -7.54 -14.40
CA SER A 54 24.53 -7.53 -14.85
C SER A 54 23.59 -7.96 -13.73
N ASP A 55 22.49 -7.22 -13.57
CA ASP A 55 21.46 -7.55 -12.57
C ASP A 55 20.79 -8.91 -12.86
N TRP A 56 20.85 -9.39 -14.11
CA TRP A 56 20.27 -10.64 -14.61
C TRP A 56 21.33 -11.53 -15.27
N ILE A 57 21.31 -12.83 -14.98
CA ILE A 57 22.01 -13.84 -15.78
C ILE A 57 21.05 -14.29 -16.87
N GLU A 58 21.19 -13.79 -18.09
CA GLU A 58 20.55 -14.38 -19.27
C GLU A 58 21.46 -15.49 -19.82
N VAL A 59 20.94 -16.72 -19.91
CA VAL A 59 21.61 -17.91 -20.46
C VAL A 59 21.35 -18.07 -21.95
#